data_AF-W4LIH8-F1
#
_entry.id   AF-W4LIH8-F1
#
_cell.length_a   1.000
_cell.length_b   1.000
_cell.length_c   1.000
_cell.angle_alpha   90.00
_cell.angle_beta   90.00
_cell.angle_gamma   90.00
#
_symmetry.space_group_name_H-M   'P 1'
#
loop_
_entity.id
_entity.type
_entity.pdbx_description
1 polymer ?
#
loop_
_entity_poly.entity_id
_entity_poly.type
_entity_poly.pdbx_seq_one_letter_code
_entity_poly.pdbx_strand_id
1 'polypeptide(L)'
;MIAQFVRLIDQERRVVATAQVVERDGIFAGQMDLKPMPVLLQQLFKEYEEIINTQMFSYLDEIEEQIEMLHLKGTFEDGYEFILTDVKIYPSIDKVSFRICKDISLYTKSHDEKKHRIR
;
A
#
# COMPACT_ATOMS: atom_id res chain seq x y z
N MET A 1 7.80 -18.57 11.83
CA MET A 1 7.31 -17.47 10.97
C MET A 1 7.49 -17.88 9.53
N ILE A 2 6.45 -17.80 8.70
CA ILE A 2 6.47 -18.27 7.31
C ILE A 2 6.57 -17.05 6.39
N ALA A 3 7.51 -17.10 5.43
CA ALA A 3 7.63 -16.07 4.40
C ALA A 3 6.52 -16.26 3.35
N GLN A 4 5.91 -15.15 2.93
CA GLN A 4 4.82 -15.11 1.97
C GLN A 4 5.19 -14.20 0.81
N PHE A 5 4.86 -14.61 -0.41
CA PHE A 5 5.01 -13.76 -1.59
C PHE A 5 3.73 -12.93 -1.78
N VAL A 6 3.92 -11.63 -2.01
CA VAL A 6 2.85 -10.67 -2.22
C VAL A 6 3.13 -9.89 -3.49
N ARG A 7 2.13 -9.75 -4.36
CA ARG A 7 2.19 -8.82 -5.49
C ARG A 7 1.41 -7.57 -5.12
N LEU A 8 2.04 -6.42 -5.26
CA LEU A 8 1.36 -5.13 -5.13
C LEU A 8 0.76 -4.78 -6.48
N ILE A 9 -0.50 -4.39 -6.47
CA ILE A 9 -1.24 -4.01 -7.67
C ILE A 9 -1.82 -2.60 -7.52
N ASP A 10 -1.86 -1.87 -8.64
CA ASP A 10 -2.51 -0.56 -8.73
C ASP A 10 -4.02 -0.68 -9.01
N GLN A 11 -4.69 0.47 -9.16
CA GLN A 11 -6.12 0.56 -9.48
C GLN A 11 -6.48 -0.08 -10.83
N GLU A 12 -5.54 -0.15 -11.77
CA GLU A 12 -5.70 -0.81 -13.07
C GLU A 12 -5.39 -2.32 -13.00
N ARG A 13 -5.12 -2.85 -11.79
CA ARG A 13 -4.70 -4.24 -11.51
C ARG A 13 -3.37 -4.61 -12.18
N ARG A 14 -2.54 -3.62 -12.50
CA ARG A 14 -1.17 -3.85 -12.96
C ARG A 14 -0.29 -4.15 -11.75
N VAL A 15 0.60 -5.11 -11.90
CA VAL A 15 1.59 -5.40 -10.86
C VAL A 15 2.65 -4.33 -10.88
N VAL A 16 2.79 -3.63 -9.75
CA VAL A 16 3.77 -2.57 -9.58
C VAL A 16 4.95 -3.01 -8.71
N ALA A 17 4.82 -4.08 -7.92
CA ALA A 17 5.94 -4.65 -7.18
C ALA A 17 5.65 -6.08 -6.76
N THR A 18 6.70 -6.83 -6.44
CA THR A 18 6.57 -8.13 -5.76
C THR A 18 7.41 -8.14 -4.51
N ALA A 19 6.90 -8.68 -3.42
CA ALA A 19 7.58 -8.71 -2.14
C ALA A 19 7.57 -10.10 -1.52
N GLN A 20 8.61 -10.41 -0.77
CA GLN A 20 8.66 -11.55 0.13
C GLN A 20 8.63 -11.00 1.55
N VAL A 21 7.54 -11.24 2.26
CA VAL A 21 7.26 -10.66 3.58
C VAL A 21 7.04 -11.71 4.64
N VAL A 22 7.28 -11.33 5.88
CA VAL A 22 6.94 -12.11 7.07
C VAL A 22 5.99 -11.28 7.92
N GLU A 23 4.92 -11.91 8.41
CA GLU A 23 4.01 -11.28 9.37
C GLU A 23 4.60 -11.37 10.79
N ARG A 24 4.62 -10.23 11.50
CA ARG A 24 4.86 -10.13 12.93
C ARG A 24 3.94 -9.06 13.52
N ASP A 25 3.15 -9.44 14.52
CA ASP A 25 2.26 -8.52 15.25
C ASP A 25 1.31 -7.71 14.33
N GLY A 26 0.81 -8.35 13.26
CA GLY A 26 -0.07 -7.74 12.27
C GLY A 26 0.63 -6.82 11.25
N ILE A 27 1.96 -6.72 11.30
CA ILE A 27 2.79 -6.00 10.33
C ILE A 27 3.45 -7.02 9.41
N PHE A 28 3.32 -6.81 8.11
CA PHE A 28 4.05 -7.55 7.10
C PHE A 28 5.28 -6.75 6.72
N ALA A 29 6.46 -7.35 6.82
CA ALA A 29 7.71 -6.68 6.45
C ALA A 29 8.67 -7.64 5.77
N GLY A 30 9.47 -7.13 4.85
CA GLY A 30 10.46 -7.95 4.14
C GLY A 30 11.13 -7.25 2.97
N GLN A 31 11.53 -8.05 1.99
CA GLN A 31 12.23 -7.60 0.79
C GLN A 31 11.26 -7.42 -0.37
N MET A 32 11.53 -6.48 -1.26
CA MET A 32 10.70 -6.16 -2.42
C MET A 32 11.54 -6.01 -3.68
N ASP A 33 11.07 -6.60 -4.77
CA ASP A 33 11.55 -6.31 -6.12
C ASP A 33 10.79 -5.11 -6.69
N LEU A 34 11.53 -4.02 -6.89
CA LEU A 34 11.05 -2.74 -7.43
C LEU A 34 11.19 -2.63 -8.94
N LYS A 35 11.81 -3.60 -9.62
CA LYS A 35 11.95 -3.61 -11.09
C LYS A 35 10.63 -3.37 -11.85
N PRO A 36 9.48 -3.97 -11.47
CA PRO A 36 8.23 -3.71 -12.18
C PRO A 36 7.57 -2.37 -11.79
N MET A 37 8.12 -1.63 -10.82
CA MET A 37 7.51 -0.42 -10.30
C MET A 37 7.65 0.73 -11.31
N PRO A 38 6.53 1.41 -11.67
CA PRO A 38 6.59 2.59 -12.52
C PRO A 38 7.54 3.66 -11.95
N VAL A 39 8.27 4.35 -12.83
CA VAL A 39 9.29 5.34 -12.42
C VAL A 39 8.70 6.42 -11.50
N LEU A 40 7.50 6.91 -11.80
CA LEU A 40 6.81 7.90 -10.98
C LEU A 40 6.53 7.38 -9.55
N LEU A 41 6.15 6.11 -9.43
CA LEU A 41 5.90 5.48 -8.14
C LEU A 41 7.20 5.26 -7.35
N GLN A 42 8.28 4.87 -8.04
CA GLN A 42 9.60 4.79 -7.41
C GLN A 42 10.09 6.16 -6.92
N GLN A 43 9.83 7.23 -7.67
CA GLN A 43 10.21 8.59 -7.27
C GLN A 43 9.47 9.01 -6.00
N LEU A 44 8.15 8.78 -5.94
CA LEU A 44 7.35 9.07 -4.74
C LEU A 44 7.90 8.40 -3.49
N PHE A 45 8.21 7.10 -3.57
CA PHE A 45 8.77 6.38 -2.42
C PHE A 45 10.22 6.75 -2.10
N LYS A 46 11.00 7.24 -3.07
CA LYS A 46 12.33 7.81 -2.80
C LYS A 46 12.23 9.13 -2.05
N GLU A 47 11.29 9.98 -2.42
CA GLU A 47 11.03 11.25 -1.72
C GLU A 47 10.56 11.01 -0.29
N TYR A 48 9.64 10.06 -0.09
CA TYR A 48 9.26 9.59 1.24
C TYR A 48 10.47 9.16 2.08
N GLU A 49 11.33 8.32 1.53
CA GLU A 49 12.54 7.85 2.20
C GLU A 49 13.51 9.01 2.52
N GLU A 50 13.67 9.97 1.62
CA GLU A 50 14.50 11.16 1.83
C GLU A 50 13.96 12.05 2.95
N ILE A 51 12.64 12.28 3.01
CA ILE A 51 11.99 13.04 4.09
C ILE A 51 12.26 12.38 5.45
N ILE A 52 12.18 11.06 5.54
CA ILE A 52 12.49 10.32 6.77
C ILE A 52 13.97 10.46 7.14
N ASN A 53 14.86 10.25 6.17
CA ASN A 53 16.31 10.29 6.40
C ASN A 53 16.82 11.68 6.80
N THR A 54 16.22 12.73 6.24
CA THR A 54 16.56 14.13 6.53
C THR A 54 15.78 14.70 7.72
N GLN A 55 14.85 13.94 8.29
CA GLN A 55 13.98 14.34 9.41
C GLN A 55 13.12 15.57 9.11
N MET A 56 12.76 15.77 7.84
CA MET A 56 11.91 16.88 7.38
C MET A 56 10.42 16.57 7.59
N PHE A 57 10.03 16.20 8.82
CA PHE A 57 8.70 15.66 9.14
C PHE A 57 7.53 16.59 8.82
N SER A 58 7.77 17.89 8.59
CA SER A 58 6.73 18.82 8.10
C SER A 58 6.13 18.45 6.75
N TYR A 59 6.85 17.66 5.94
CA TYR A 59 6.38 17.18 4.63
C TYR A 59 5.86 15.74 4.66
N LEU A 60 5.94 15.07 5.83
CA LEU A 60 5.60 13.66 5.94
C LEU A 60 4.10 13.42 5.68
N ASP A 61 3.23 14.26 6.24
CA ASP A 61 1.79 14.12 6.08
C ASP A 61 1.36 14.22 4.60
N GLU A 62 1.96 15.16 3.85
CA GLU A 62 1.64 15.39 2.44
C GLU A 62 2.08 14.22 1.55
N ILE A 63 3.27 13.67 1.77
CA ILE A 63 3.75 12.53 0.99
C ILE A 63 3.00 11.24 1.37
N GLU A 64 2.61 11.07 2.64
CA GLU A 64 1.82 9.92 3.09
C GLU A 64 0.40 9.97 2.48
N GLU A 65 -0.24 11.14 2.42
CA GLU A 65 -1.53 11.32 1.73
C GLU A 65 -1.42 10.97 0.23
N GLN A 66 -0.35 11.38 -0.44
CA GLN A 66 -0.10 11.01 -1.83
C GLN A 66 0.06 9.50 -2.03
N ILE A 67 0.76 8.82 -1.12
CA ILE A 67 0.92 7.36 -1.14
C ILE A 67 -0.43 6.66 -0.91
N GLU A 68 -1.24 7.15 0.02
CA GLU A 68 -2.57 6.59 0.28
C GLU A 68 -3.50 6.72 -0.93
N MET A 69 -3.43 7.84 -1.66
CA MET A 69 -4.22 8.07 -2.88
C MET A 69 -3.90 7.12 -4.04
N LEU A 70 -2.79 6.37 -3.96
CA LEU A 70 -2.48 5.32 -4.96
C LEU A 70 -3.43 4.12 -4.86
N HIS A 71 -4.11 3.95 -3.72
CA HIS A 71 -5.02 2.82 -3.45
C HIS A 71 -4.40 1.45 -3.79
N LEU A 72 -3.12 1.27 -3.46
CA LEU A 72 -2.42 0.02 -3.71
C LEU A 72 -3.08 -1.14 -2.96
N LYS A 73 -3.20 -2.28 -3.64
CA LYS A 73 -3.69 -3.53 -3.06
C LYS A 73 -2.58 -4.57 -3.08
N GLY A 74 -2.65 -5.50 -2.15
CA GLY A 74 -1.81 -6.69 -2.13
C GLY A 74 -2.59 -7.90 -2.63
N THR A 75 -1.89 -8.84 -3.24
CA THR A 75 -2.40 -10.18 -3.57
C THR A 75 -1.41 -11.23 -3.11
N PHE A 76 -1.87 -12.24 -2.36
CA PHE A 76 -1.05 -13.42 -2.06
C PHE A 76 -1.02 -14.39 -3.25
N GLU A 77 -0.14 -15.40 -3.21
CA GLU A 77 -0.03 -16.41 -4.28
C GLU A 77 -1.32 -17.20 -4.52
N ASP A 78 -2.17 -17.34 -3.51
CA ASP A 78 -3.48 -17.99 -3.61
C ASP A 78 -4.54 -17.11 -4.29
N GLY A 79 -4.19 -15.88 -4.65
CA GLY A 79 -5.06 -14.92 -5.32
C GLY A 79 -5.93 -14.09 -4.36
N TYR A 80 -5.77 -14.24 -3.04
CA TYR A 80 -6.50 -13.41 -2.08
C TYR A 80 -6.02 -11.95 -2.16
N GLU A 81 -6.94 -11.04 -2.50
CA GLU A 81 -6.68 -9.60 -2.56
C GLU A 81 -7.03 -8.90 -1.25
N PHE A 82 -6.25 -7.87 -0.91
CA PHE A 82 -6.45 -7.09 0.30
C PHE A 82 -5.99 -5.64 0.13
N ILE A 83 -6.56 -4.76 0.95
CA ILE A 83 -6.18 -3.35 1.00
C ILE A 83 -4.95 -3.21 1.89
N LEU A 84 -3.94 -2.52 1.38
CA LEU A 84 -2.74 -2.18 2.13
C LEU A 84 -2.98 -0.89 2.92
N THR A 85 -2.52 -0.85 4.16
CA THR A 85 -2.50 0.35 5.00
C THR A 85 -1.12 0.51 5.62
N ASP A 86 -0.79 1.71 6.10
CA ASP A 86 0.52 2.01 6.68
C ASP A 86 1.68 1.57 5.77
N VAL A 87 1.55 1.81 4.45
CA VAL A 87 2.52 1.34 3.44
C VAL A 87 3.78 2.17 3.52
N LYS A 88 4.91 1.49 3.77
CA LYS A 88 6.24 2.08 3.77
C LYS A 88 7.13 1.27 2.84
N ILE A 89 7.68 1.92 1.84
CA ILE A 89 8.65 1.32 0.92
C ILE A 89 9.91 2.16 1.00
N TYR A 90 11.05 1.48 1.13
CA TYR A 90 12.38 2.07 1.22
C TYR A 90 13.21 1.60 0.02
N PRO A 91 13.15 2.33 -1.12
CA PRO A 91 13.83 1.92 -2.34
C PRO A 91 15.33 1.73 -2.23
N SER A 92 16.01 2.46 -1.34
CA SER A 92 17.48 2.35 -1.22
C SER A 92 17.97 1.00 -0.70
N ILE A 93 17.10 0.26 0.01
CA ILE A 93 17.42 -1.01 0.67
C ILE A 93 16.46 -2.14 0.29
N ASP A 94 15.65 -1.94 -0.76
CA ASP A 94 14.67 -2.90 -1.27
C ASP A 94 13.74 -3.45 -0.17
N LYS A 95 13.30 -2.60 0.76
CA LYS A 95 12.42 -3.00 1.88
C LYS A 95 11.02 -2.46 1.75
N VAL A 96 10.09 -3.25 2.27
CA VAL A 96 8.69 -2.88 2.44
C VAL A 96 8.21 -3.24 3.84
N SER A 97 7.31 -2.43 4.37
CA SER A 97 6.41 -2.80 5.45
C SER A 97 5.00 -2.28 5.20
N PHE A 98 3.99 -3.05 5.56
CA PHE A 98 2.59 -2.62 5.49
C PHE A 98 1.75 -3.38 6.52
N ARG A 99 0.52 -2.92 6.70
CA ARG A 99 -0.55 -3.66 7.34
C ARG A 99 -1.64 -4.00 6.34
N ILE A 100 -2.45 -5.00 6.71
CA ILE A 100 -3.62 -5.40 5.93
C ILE A 100 -4.85 -4.84 6.64
N CYS A 101 -5.66 -4.06 5.91
CA CYS A 101 -6.98 -3.72 6.40
C CYS A 101 -7.84 -4.98 6.40
N LYS A 102 -8.16 -5.48 7.59
CA LYS A 102 -8.98 -6.70 7.77
C LYS A 102 -10.47 -6.46 7.46
N ASP A 103 -10.85 -5.22 7.14
CA ASP A 103 -12.23 -4.81 7.03
C ASP A 103 -12.66 -4.62 5.56
N ILE A 104 -13.11 -5.70 4.94
CA ILE A 104 -13.78 -5.66 3.63
C ILE A 104 -15.23 -5.13 3.78
N SER A 105 -15.72 -4.90 5.02
CA SER A 105 -17.14 -4.60 5.28
C SER A 105 -17.57 -3.14 5.06
N LEU A 106 -16.65 -2.20 4.83
CA LEU A 106 -16.98 -0.76 4.75
C LEU A 106 -16.98 -0.15 3.34
N TYR A 107 -16.50 -0.85 2.30
CA TYR A 107 -16.53 -0.31 0.94
C TYR A 107 -17.87 -0.52 0.18
N THR A 108 -18.88 -1.12 0.82
CA THR A 108 -20.23 -1.31 0.23
C THR A 108 -21.32 -0.46 0.88
N LYS A 109 -21.00 0.67 1.52
CA LYS A 109 -22.02 1.66 1.93
C LYS A 109 -21.57 3.11 1.74
N SER A 110 -21.47 3.54 0.49
CA SER A 110 -21.63 4.96 0.13
C SER A 110 -22.05 5.10 -1.32
N HIS A 111 -23.26 4.64 -1.64
CA HIS A 111 -24.06 5.27 -2.70
C HIS A 111 -25.57 4.97 -2.57
N ASP A 112 -26.13 5.04 -1.36
CA ASP A 112 -27.59 5.08 -1.24
C ASP A 112 -28.02 5.98 -0.07
N GLU A 113 -27.85 7.28 -0.26
CA GLU A 113 -28.71 8.25 0.42
C GLU A 113 -29.08 9.39 -0.52
N LYS A 114 -30.36 9.37 -0.91
CA LYS A 114 -31.31 10.48 -1.14
C LYS A 114 -31.94 10.48 -2.53
N LYS A 115 -33.16 9.91 -2.62
CA LYS A 115 -34.31 10.67 -3.14
C LYS A 115 -35.66 10.16 -2.64
N HIS A 116 -36.29 11.03 -1.85
CA HIS A 116 -37.72 11.34 -1.81
C HIS A 116 -38.71 10.40 -1.11
N ARG A 117 -39.02 10.80 0.15
CA ARG A 117 -40.37 10.77 0.74
C ARG A 117 -41.40 11.29 -0.28
N ILE A 118 -42.37 10.48 -0.68
CA ILE A 118 -43.74 10.92 -0.95
C ILE A 118 -44.69 9.75 -0.63
N ARG A 119 -45.43 9.86 0.46
CA ARG A 119 -46.91 9.81 0.51
C ARG A 119 -47.38 10.10 1.93
#